data_AF-A0A4Q2U384-F1
#
_entry.id   AF-A0A4Q2U384-F1
#
_cell.length_a   1.000
_cell.length_b   1.000
_cell.length_c   1.000
_cell.angle_alpha   90.00
_cell.angle_beta   90.00
_cell.angle_gamma   90.00
#
_symmetry.space_group_name_H-M   'P 1'
#
loop_
_entity.id
_entity.type
_entity.pdbx_description
1 polymer ?
#
loop_
_entity_poly.entity_id
_entity_poly.type
_entity_poly.pdbx_seq_one_letter_code
_entity_poly.pdbx_strand_id
1 'polypeptide(L)'
;LARDVAYALDAGDDTLALRLKLWLDGAFALARTITTAASSTVTTKRRKLERSLGDILAAPATCDLARDIQNRMRRARDQLLTFASFPGRVEPTNNACERDLRPAVIQRKNTNGYRAMWSAKGEAAVRTVVATARITAGAGTFSTVLGTIGA
;
A
#
# COMPACT_ATOMS: atom_id res chain seq x y z
N LEU A 1 -2.70 -7.27 3.79
CA LEU A 1 -4.05 -7.44 3.20
C LEU A 1 -4.13 -8.61 2.23
N ALA A 2 -3.51 -8.55 1.04
CA ALA A 2 -3.55 -9.68 0.09
C ALA A 2 -2.96 -10.97 0.67
N ARG A 3 -1.85 -10.85 1.41
CA ARG A 3 -1.28 -11.97 2.17
C ARG A 3 -2.23 -12.55 3.21
N ASP A 4 -2.95 -11.71 3.95
CA ASP A 4 -3.91 -12.16 4.96
C ASP A 4 -5.09 -12.91 4.33
N VAL A 5 -5.57 -12.42 3.17
CA VAL A 5 -6.62 -13.07 2.38
C VAL A 5 -6.16 -14.45 1.89
N ALA A 6 -4.93 -14.55 1.38
CA ALA A 6 -4.35 -15.83 0.98
C ALA A 6 -4.24 -16.79 2.16
N TYR A 7 -3.73 -16.31 3.30
CA TYR A 7 -3.64 -17.11 4.52
C TYR A 7 -5.01 -17.59 5.01
N ALA A 8 -6.04 -16.74 4.95
CA ALA A 8 -7.40 -17.13 5.32
C ALA A 8 -8.02 -18.15 4.38
N LEU A 9 -7.67 -18.10 3.09
CA LEU A 9 -8.08 -19.10 2.12
C LEU A 9 -7.38 -20.45 2.37
N ASP A 10 -6.11 -20.43 2.75
CA ASP A 10 -5.36 -21.64 3.08
C ASP A 10 -5.82 -22.27 4.42
N ALA A 11 -6.32 -21.44 5.34
CA ALA A 11 -6.66 -21.84 6.70
C ALA A 11 -8.12 -22.31 6.90
N GLY A 12 -9.02 -22.23 5.91
CA GLY A 12 -10.39 -22.72 6.11
C GLY A 12 -11.37 -22.56 4.95
N ASP A 13 -12.61 -23.02 5.20
CA ASP A 13 -13.71 -23.12 4.24
C ASP A 13 -14.55 -21.84 4.07
N ASP A 14 -14.09 -20.68 4.53
CA ASP A 14 -14.85 -19.43 4.38
C ASP A 14 -14.79 -18.91 2.93
N THR A 15 -15.91 -19.03 2.22
CA THR A 15 -16.09 -18.51 0.86
C THR A 15 -15.78 -17.02 0.73
N LEU A 16 -15.83 -16.24 1.82
CA LEU A 16 -15.45 -14.83 1.86
C LEU A 16 -13.99 -14.62 1.50
N ALA A 17 -13.07 -15.47 1.96
CA ALA A 17 -11.65 -15.37 1.63
C ALA A 17 -11.42 -15.58 0.12
N LEU A 18 -12.10 -16.59 -0.47
CA LEU A 18 -12.06 -16.82 -1.91
C LEU A 18 -12.61 -15.63 -2.70
N ARG A 19 -13.77 -15.09 -2.29
CA ARG A 19 -14.38 -13.92 -2.94
C ARG A 19 -13.46 -12.69 -2.89
N LEU A 20 -12.82 -12.44 -1.74
CA LEU A 20 -11.85 -11.35 -1.60
C LEU A 20 -10.59 -11.58 -2.44
N LYS A 21 -10.10 -12.82 -2.58
CA LYS A 21 -8.97 -13.14 -3.45
C LYS A 21 -9.30 -12.83 -4.90
N LEU A 22 -10.45 -13.32 -5.41
CA LEU A 22 -10.91 -13.04 -6.77
C LEU A 22 -11.10 -11.53 -7.02
N TRP A 23 -11.59 -10.82 -6.00
CA TRP A 23 -11.72 -9.38 -6.06
C TRP A 23 -10.35 -8.68 -6.19
N LEU A 24 -9.37 -9.08 -5.38
CA LEU A 24 -7.99 -8.56 -5.42
C LEU A 24 -7.33 -8.88 -6.77
N ASP A 25 -7.51 -10.09 -7.30
CA ASP A 25 -6.99 -10.47 -8.62
C ASP A 25 -7.59 -9.59 -9.73
N GLY A 26 -8.89 -9.27 -9.63
CA GLY A 26 -9.56 -8.33 -10.52
C GLY A 26 -9.02 -6.90 -10.40
N ALA A 27 -8.75 -6.43 -9.19
CA ALA A 27 -8.12 -5.13 -8.95
C ALA A 27 -6.69 -5.07 -9.54
N PHE A 28 -5.88 -6.12 -9.35
CA PHE A 28 -4.54 -6.19 -9.95
C PHE A 28 -4.58 -6.33 -11.48
N ALA A 29 -5.57 -7.03 -12.03
CA ALA A 29 -5.78 -7.08 -13.48
C ALA A 29 -6.13 -5.71 -14.06
N LEU A 30 -6.96 -4.92 -13.37
CA LEU A 30 -7.18 -3.53 -13.73
C LEU A 30 -5.87 -2.73 -13.67
N ALA A 31 -5.11 -2.84 -12.57
CA ALA A 31 -3.85 -2.12 -12.39
C ALA A 31 -2.85 -2.37 -13.53
N ARG A 32 -2.69 -3.62 -13.97
CA ARG A 32 -1.79 -3.99 -15.08
C ARG A 32 -2.14 -3.33 -16.42
N THR A 33 -3.40 -2.94 -16.61
CA THR A 33 -3.90 -2.36 -17.87
C THR A 33 -4.23 -0.88 -17.75
N ILE A 34 -3.94 -0.26 -16.60
CA ILE A 34 -4.56 1.01 -16.23
C ILE A 34 -4.02 2.23 -17.00
N THR A 35 -2.77 2.16 -17.44
CA THR A 35 -2.11 3.21 -18.22
C THR A 35 -2.43 3.14 -19.70
N THR A 36 -2.90 1.99 -20.20
CA THR A 36 -3.18 1.75 -21.62
C THR A 36 -4.68 1.69 -21.94
N ALA A 37 -5.53 1.43 -20.93
CA ALA A 37 -6.98 1.39 -21.10
C ALA A 37 -7.60 2.78 -21.23
N ALA A 38 -8.69 2.89 -22.00
CA ALA A 38 -9.50 4.10 -22.06
C ALA A 38 -10.05 4.49 -20.68
N SER A 39 -10.13 5.80 -20.38
CA SER A 39 -10.60 6.32 -19.09
C SER A 39 -12.02 5.87 -18.74
N SER A 40 -12.89 5.72 -19.75
CA SER A 40 -14.24 5.16 -19.60
C SER A 40 -14.22 3.70 -19.15
N THR A 41 -13.32 2.89 -19.72
CA THR A 41 -13.09 1.49 -19.33
C THR A 41 -12.58 1.39 -17.90
N VAL A 42 -11.60 2.22 -17.51
CA VAL A 42 -11.08 2.27 -16.13
C VAL A 42 -12.19 2.62 -15.15
N THR A 43 -12.98 3.66 -15.45
CA THR A 43 -14.11 4.09 -14.62
C THR A 43 -15.15 2.98 -14.47
N THR A 44 -15.48 2.29 -15.57
CA THR A 44 -16.45 1.19 -15.57
C THR A 44 -15.96 0.00 -14.73
N LYS A 45 -14.70 -0.41 -14.91
CA LYS A 45 -14.08 -1.49 -14.13
C LYS A 45 -13.98 -1.12 -12.65
N ARG A 46 -13.58 0.12 -12.32
CA ARG A 46 -13.56 0.63 -10.94
C ARG A 46 -14.94 0.52 -10.29
N ARG A 47 -15.99 1.05 -10.92
CA ARG A 47 -17.37 0.98 -10.41
C ARG A 47 -17.87 -0.46 -10.25
N LYS A 48 -17.42 -1.38 -11.11
CA LYS A 48 -17.75 -2.81 -10.97
C LYS A 48 -17.07 -3.41 -9.73
N LEU A 49 -15.80 -3.10 -9.51
CA LEU A 49 -15.06 -3.53 -8.32
C LEU A 49 -15.63 -2.92 -7.03
N GLU A 50 -16.04 -1.66 -7.04
CA GLU A 50 -16.66 -1.01 -5.87
C GLU A 50 -17.96 -1.70 -5.46
N ARG A 51 -18.83 -1.98 -6.43
CA ARG A 51 -20.09 -2.71 -6.18
C ARG A 51 -19.84 -4.11 -5.66
N SER A 52 -18.98 -4.88 -6.33
CA SER A 52 -18.68 -6.24 -5.89
C SER A 52 -18.00 -6.29 -4.52
N LEU A 53 -17.17 -5.28 -4.18
CA LEU A 53 -16.63 -5.15 -2.83
C LEU A 53 -17.75 -4.92 -1.82
N GLY A 54 -18.70 -4.04 -2.11
CA GLY A 54 -19.90 -3.81 -1.29
C GLY A 54 -20.64 -5.11 -1.00
N ASP A 55 -20.90 -5.92 -2.04
CA ASP A 55 -21.58 -7.21 -1.92
C ASP A 55 -20.79 -8.23 -1.08
N ILE A 56 -19.45 -8.21 -1.14
CA ILE A 56 -18.58 -9.07 -0.33
C ILE A 56 -18.59 -8.62 1.14
N LEU A 57 -18.54 -7.30 1.38
CA LEU A 57 -18.53 -6.74 2.72
C LEU A 57 -19.91 -6.77 3.41
N ALA A 58 -20.99 -7.04 2.66
CA ALA A 58 -22.33 -7.25 3.20
C ALA A 58 -22.59 -8.71 3.63
N ALA A 59 -21.85 -9.67 3.06
CA ALA A 59 -22.00 -11.08 3.41
C ALA A 59 -21.48 -11.37 4.84
N PRO A 60 -22.13 -12.24 5.62
CA PRO A 60 -21.63 -12.61 6.95
C PRO A 60 -20.32 -13.40 6.83
N ALA A 61 -19.34 -13.05 7.66
CA ALA A 61 -18.13 -13.86 7.83
C ALA A 61 -18.40 -15.02 8.80
N THR A 62 -17.99 -16.23 8.44
CA THR A 62 -18.30 -17.44 9.22
C THR A 62 -17.24 -17.75 10.28
N CYS A 63 -16.04 -17.18 10.15
CA CYS A 63 -14.96 -17.32 11.14
C CYS A 63 -14.33 -15.97 11.54
N ASP A 64 -13.63 -15.96 12.68
CA ASP A 64 -13.00 -14.75 13.24
C ASP A 64 -11.94 -14.17 12.29
N LEU A 65 -11.14 -15.02 11.66
CA LEU A 65 -10.11 -14.62 10.71
C LEU A 65 -10.71 -13.86 9.50
N ALA A 66 -11.79 -14.39 8.94
CA ALA A 66 -12.51 -13.76 7.84
C ALA A 66 -13.16 -12.43 8.29
N ARG A 67 -13.70 -12.38 9.52
CA ARG A 67 -14.27 -11.16 10.11
C ARG A 67 -13.23 -10.05 10.27
N ASP A 68 -12.04 -10.39 10.74
CA ASP A 68 -10.94 -9.42 10.90
C ASP A 68 -10.45 -8.86 9.57
N ILE A 69 -10.36 -9.70 8.54
CA ILE A 69 -10.04 -9.27 7.18
C ILE A 69 -11.14 -8.38 6.62
N GLN A 70 -12.41 -8.77 6.78
CA GLN A 70 -13.56 -8.00 6.33
C GLN A 70 -13.59 -6.61 7.00
N ASN A 71 -13.30 -6.53 8.30
CA ASN A 71 -13.22 -5.27 9.03
C ASN A 71 -12.06 -4.38 8.55
N ARG A 72 -10.90 -4.96 8.26
CA ARG A 72 -9.77 -4.23 7.66
C ARG A 72 -10.13 -3.68 6.27
N MET A 73 -10.75 -4.49 5.42
CA MET A 73 -11.25 -4.06 4.11
C MET A 73 -12.27 -2.92 4.24
N ARG A 74 -13.20 -3.01 5.20
CA ARG A 74 -14.22 -1.98 5.44
C ARG A 74 -13.61 -0.64 5.85
N ARG A 75 -12.59 -0.66 6.72
CA ARG A 75 -11.85 0.56 7.12
C ARG A 75 -11.09 1.18 5.96
N ALA A 76 -10.54 0.36 5.08
CA ALA A 76 -9.75 0.81 3.93
C ALA A 76 -10.59 1.06 2.67
N ARG A 77 -11.91 0.84 2.69
CA ARG A 77 -12.77 0.72 1.49
C ARG A 77 -12.56 1.85 0.47
N ASP A 78 -12.45 3.09 0.96
CA ASP A 78 -12.38 4.29 0.13
C ASP A 78 -10.96 4.52 -0.44
N GLN A 79 -9.97 3.75 0.02
CA GLN A 79 -8.56 3.86 -0.36
C GLN A 79 -8.10 2.72 -1.28
N LEU A 80 -8.80 1.57 -1.31
CA LEU A 80 -8.34 0.35 -2.00
C LEU A 80 -8.18 0.52 -3.52
N LEU A 81 -8.94 1.43 -4.14
CA LEU A 81 -8.93 1.66 -5.59
C LEU A 81 -8.37 3.04 -5.98
N THR A 82 -7.63 3.71 -5.08
CA THR A 82 -7.04 5.03 -5.34
C THR A 82 -6.18 5.05 -6.61
N PHE A 83 -5.47 3.96 -6.91
CA PHE A 83 -4.67 3.81 -8.13
C PHE A 83 -5.49 3.99 -9.42
N ALA A 84 -6.79 3.65 -9.39
CA ALA A 84 -7.68 3.83 -10.53
C ALA A 84 -8.16 5.27 -10.73
N SER A 85 -8.08 6.10 -9.70
CA SER A 85 -8.30 7.55 -9.81
C SER A 85 -7.07 8.30 -10.31
N PHE A 86 -5.88 7.72 -10.14
CA PHE A 86 -4.60 8.33 -10.54
C PHE A 86 -3.72 7.36 -11.35
N PRO A 87 -4.15 6.97 -12.57
CA PRO A 87 -3.41 6.01 -13.39
C PRO A 87 -1.94 6.42 -13.61
N GLY A 88 -1.02 5.49 -13.38
CA GLY A 88 0.42 5.70 -13.56
C GLY A 88 1.10 6.61 -12.51
N ARG A 89 0.34 7.18 -11.56
CA ARG A 89 0.89 8.01 -10.47
C ARG A 89 0.88 7.30 -9.12
N VAL A 90 -0.12 6.44 -8.90
CA VAL A 90 -0.29 5.70 -7.65
C VAL A 90 -0.25 4.20 -7.96
N GLU A 91 0.63 3.49 -7.28
CA GLU A 91 0.73 2.03 -7.38
C GLU A 91 -0.46 1.34 -6.69
N PRO A 92 -0.88 0.15 -7.17
CA PRO A 92 -1.97 -0.61 -6.55
C PRO A 92 -1.59 -1.23 -5.19
N THR A 93 -0.31 -1.15 -4.80
CA THR A 93 0.19 -1.68 -3.52
C THR A 93 1.04 -0.62 -2.81
N ASN A 94 1.07 -0.67 -1.49
CA ASN A 94 1.90 0.18 -0.64
C ASN A 94 3.36 -0.30 -0.53
N ASN A 95 3.79 -1.26 -1.35
CA ASN A 95 5.10 -1.92 -1.23
C ASN A 95 6.28 -0.95 -1.30
N ALA A 96 6.19 0.09 -2.14
CA ALA A 96 7.21 1.13 -2.24
C ALA A 96 7.32 1.91 -0.93
N CYS A 97 6.19 2.40 -0.39
CA CYS A 97 6.14 3.10 0.88
C CYS A 97 6.66 2.23 2.04
N GLU A 98 6.27 0.97 2.10
CA GLU A 98 6.78 0.03 3.11
C GLU A 98 8.30 -0.14 2.99
N ARG A 99 8.82 -0.26 1.76
CA ARG A 99 10.26 -0.38 1.52
C ARG A 99 11.02 0.87 1.97
N ASP A 100 10.49 2.05 1.70
CA ASP A 100 11.11 3.32 2.09
C ASP A 100 11.06 3.56 3.61
N LEU A 101 10.04 3.03 4.30
CA LEU A 101 9.93 3.08 5.76
C LEU A 101 10.86 2.09 6.49
N ARG A 102 11.23 0.97 5.87
CA ARG A 102 12.02 -0.11 6.51
C ARG A 102 13.29 0.38 7.21
N PRO A 103 14.14 1.24 6.62
CA PRO A 103 15.38 1.60 7.30
C PRO A 103 15.14 2.39 8.59
N ALA A 104 14.08 3.21 8.66
CA ALA A 104 13.69 3.88 9.91
C ALA A 104 13.21 2.88 10.97
N VAL A 105 12.45 1.85 10.55
CA VAL A 105 12.01 0.77 11.44
C VAL A 105 13.20 -0.06 11.95
N ILE A 106 14.16 -0.37 11.09
CA ILE A 106 15.39 -1.10 11.45
C ILE A 106 16.23 -0.28 12.42
N GLN A 107 16.44 1.00 12.12
CA GLN A 107 17.17 1.91 13.01
C GLN A 107 16.52 1.93 14.40
N ARG A 108 15.20 2.12 14.48
CA ARG A 108 14.48 2.17 15.75
C ARG A 108 14.66 0.89 16.56
N LYS A 109 14.65 -0.28 15.91
CA LYS A 109 14.87 -1.57 16.58
C LYS A 109 16.29 -1.68 17.15
N ASN A 110 17.29 -1.24 16.39
CA ASN A 110 18.70 -1.34 16.80
C ASN A 110 19.08 -0.32 17.89
N THR A 111 18.51 0.89 17.84
CA THR A 111 18.88 1.99 18.74
C THR A 111 17.92 2.15 19.92
N ASN A 112 16.84 1.35 19.97
CA ASN A 112 15.68 1.57 20.83
C ASN A 112 15.02 2.95 20.63
N GLY A 113 15.17 3.51 19.42
CA GLY A 113 14.60 4.80 19.04
C GLY A 113 15.33 6.02 19.60
N TYR A 114 14.92 7.20 19.14
CA TYR A 114 15.48 8.47 19.59
C TYR A 114 14.96 8.84 20.98
N ARG A 115 15.86 9.37 21.83
CA ARG A 115 15.52 9.89 23.16
C ARG A 115 15.12 11.36 23.16
N ALA A 116 15.33 12.05 22.05
CA ALA A 116 14.98 13.46 21.88
C ALA A 116 14.25 13.69 20.55
N MET A 117 13.18 14.50 20.60
CA MET A 117 12.38 14.83 19.42
C MET A 117 13.16 15.54 18.33
N TRP A 118 14.16 16.35 18.71
CA TRP A 118 15.00 17.05 17.73
C TRP A 118 15.79 16.05 16.88
N SER A 119 16.32 14.97 17.47
CA SER A 119 17.08 13.94 16.74
C SER A 119 16.18 13.15 15.80
N ALA A 120 14.96 12.82 16.24
CA ALA A 120 13.97 12.15 15.39
C ALA A 120 13.58 13.01 14.17
N LYS A 121 13.33 14.31 14.38
CA LYS A 121 13.03 15.25 13.28
C LYS A 121 14.24 15.44 12.36
N GLY A 122 15.44 15.53 12.91
CA GLY A 122 16.68 15.67 12.15
C GLY A 122 16.92 14.49 11.22
N GLU A 123 16.76 13.25 11.72
CA GLU A 123 16.90 12.07 10.87
C GLU A 123 15.80 11.99 9.79
N ALA A 124 14.55 12.28 10.14
CA ALA A 124 13.46 12.30 9.18
C ALA A 124 13.73 13.30 8.05
N ALA A 125 14.23 14.50 8.37
CA ALA A 125 14.59 15.52 7.39
C ALA A 125 15.71 15.03 6.45
N VAL A 126 16.80 14.48 7.00
CA VAL A 126 17.91 13.93 6.20
C VAL A 126 17.40 12.80 5.28
N ARG A 127 16.61 11.87 5.81
CA ARG A 127 16.04 10.76 5.04
C ARG A 127 15.15 11.26 3.90
N THR A 128 14.32 12.27 4.15
CA THR A 128 13.45 12.88 3.13
C THR A 128 14.29 13.48 2.01
N VAL A 129 15.29 14.33 2.33
CA VAL A 129 16.14 14.96 1.31
C VAL A 129 16.88 13.92 0.47
N VAL A 130 17.48 12.91 1.12
CA VAL A 130 18.18 11.81 0.43
C VAL A 130 17.23 11.01 -0.46
N ALA A 131 16.04 10.65 0.03
CA ALA A 131 15.07 9.90 -0.74
C ALA A 131 14.58 10.68 -1.96
N THR A 132 14.29 11.97 -1.79
CA THR A 132 13.87 12.86 -2.88
C THR A 132 14.98 13.00 -3.91
N ALA A 133 16.21 13.30 -3.51
CA ALA A 133 17.34 13.46 -4.44
C ALA A 133 17.63 12.17 -5.23
N ARG A 134 17.47 11.01 -4.60
CA ARG A 134 17.57 9.71 -5.28
C ARG A 134 16.49 9.52 -6.34
N ILE A 135 15.25 9.93 -6.07
CA ILE A 135 14.11 9.80 -6.99
C ILE A 135 14.20 10.80 -8.14
N THR A 136 14.56 12.06 -7.87
CA THR A 136 14.51 13.14 -8.87
C THR A 136 15.78 13.26 -9.70
N ALA A 137 16.95 13.02 -9.10
CA ALA A 137 18.25 13.25 -9.73
C ALA A 137 19.13 11.99 -9.80
N GLY A 138 18.67 10.85 -9.28
CA GLY A 138 19.49 9.63 -9.20
C GLY A 138 20.72 9.77 -8.30
N ALA A 139 20.74 10.78 -7.41
CA ALA A 139 21.91 11.12 -6.62
C ALA A 139 22.22 10.04 -5.57
N GLY A 140 23.52 9.84 -5.31
CA GLY A 140 24.01 8.99 -4.24
C GLY A 140 23.73 9.61 -2.86
N THR A 141 23.61 8.75 -1.83
CA THR A 141 23.37 9.19 -0.45
C THR A 141 24.48 10.12 0.04
N PHE A 142 25.75 9.73 -0.14
CA PHE A 142 26.88 10.50 0.36
C PHE A 142 26.99 11.87 -0.29
N SER A 143 26.87 11.94 -1.63
CA SER A 143 26.91 13.22 -2.35
C SER A 143 25.76 14.14 -1.95
N THR A 144 24.56 13.59 -1.74
CA THR A 144 23.40 14.36 -1.29
C THR A 144 23.64 14.92 0.11
N VAL A 145 24.10 14.10 1.05
CA VAL A 145 24.38 14.55 2.42
C VAL A 145 25.49 15.61 2.44
N LEU A 146 26.59 15.37 1.70
CA LEU A 146 27.69 16.32 1.59
C LEU A 146 27.24 17.66 1.01
N GLY A 147 26.44 17.63 -0.06
CA GLY A 147 25.91 18.85 -0.69
C GLY A 147 24.85 19.58 0.15
N THR A 148 24.16 18.88 1.06
CA THR A 148 23.13 19.50 1.92
C THR A 148 23.73 20.10 3.19
N ILE A 149 24.78 19.48 3.75
CA ILE A 149 25.44 19.95 4.99
C ILE A 149 26.55 20.95 4.69
N GLY A 150 27.18 20.86 3.51
CA GLY A 150 28.28 21.75 3.10
C GLY A 150 27.86 23.07 2.45
N ALA A 151 26.56 23.33 2.30
CA ALA A 151 26.00 24.59 1.80
C ALA A 151 25.61 25.52 2.96
#